data_AF-A0A2Z6ILI4-F1
#
_entry.id   AF-A0A2Z6ILI4-F1
#
_cell.length_a   1.000
_cell.length_b   1.000
_cell.length_c   1.000
_cell.angle_alpha   90.00
_cell.angle_beta   90.00
_cell.angle_gamma   90.00
#
_symmetry.space_group_name_H-M   'P 1'
#
loop_
_entity.id
_entity.type
_entity.pdbx_description
1 polymer ?
#
loop_
_entity_poly.entity_id
_entity_poly.type
_entity_poly.pdbx_seq_one_letter_code
_entity_poly.pdbx_strand_id
1 'polypeptide(L)' 'MRMIQRRIRERGEREIPARLIGELVMEALRDLDPVAYVRFASVYRRFEDVDAFSVEIARMKEAEVPGGGDDPNRGD' A
#
# COMPACT_ATOMS: atom_id res chain seq x y z
N MET A 1 10.02 1.35 9.08
CA MET A 1 9.65 1.11 10.50
C MET A 1 9.97 2.25 11.47
N ARG A 2 11.19 2.83 11.50
CA ARG A 2 11.53 3.92 12.45
C ARG A 2 10.65 5.17 12.32
N MET A 3 10.20 5.50 11.12
CA MET A 3 9.26 6.61 10.87
C MET A 3 7.92 6.43 11.59
N ILE A 4 7.38 5.21 11.61
CA ILE A 4 6.11 4.88 12.28
C ILE A 4 6.25 5.08 13.78
N GLN A 5 7.33 4.55 14.38
CA GLN A 5 7.61 4.72 15.80
C GLN A 5 7.79 6.20 16.19
N ARG A 6 8.37 7.01 15.30
CA ARG A 6 8.52 8.45 15.50
C ARG A 6 7.17 9.16 15.46
N ARG A 7 6.34 8.92 14.43
CA ARG A 7 4.98 9.49 14.31
C ARG A 7 4.11 9.12 15.53
N ILE A 8 4.23 7.89 16.05
CA ILE A 8 3.50 7.46 17.25
C ILE A 8 3.98 8.22 18.49
N ARG A 9 5.30 8.35 18.69
CA ARG A 9 5.85 9.10 19.83
C ARG A 9 5.48 10.58 19.81
N GLU A 10 5.43 11.19 18.63
CA GLU A 10 5.08 12.60 18.46
C GLU A 10 3.60 12.90 18.83
N ARG A 11 2.71 11.89 18.86
CA ARG A 11 1.30 12.07 19.26
C ARG A 11 1.10 12.22 20.77
N GLY A 12 2.01 11.72 21.60
CA GLY A 12 1.92 11.82 23.06
C GLY A 12 0.75 11.04 23.70
N GLU A 13 0.04 10.22 22.94
CA GLU A 13 -1.07 9.41 23.42
C GLU A 13 -0.55 8.19 24.22
N ARG A 14 -1.20 7.89 25.36
CA ARG A 14 -0.82 6.76 26.24
C ARG A 14 -1.17 5.41 25.64
N GLU A 15 -2.23 5.36 24.84
CA GLU A 15 -2.70 4.17 24.13
C GLU A 15 -2.94 4.54 22.67
N ILE A 16 -2.56 3.64 21.77
CA ILE A 16 -2.64 3.86 20.32
C ILE A 16 -3.55 2.79 19.73
N PRO A 17 -4.62 3.17 19.01
CA PRO A 17 -5.46 2.20 18.32
C PRO A 17 -4.64 1.39 17.31
N ALA A 18 -4.77 0.06 17.33
CA ALA A 18 -4.06 -0.82 16.39
C ALA A 18 -4.38 -0.49 14.92
N ARG A 19 -5.59 0.01 14.64
CA ARG A 19 -6.02 0.49 13.32
C ARG A 19 -5.12 1.61 12.79
N LEU A 20 -4.78 2.58 13.63
CA LEU A 20 -3.91 3.69 13.25
C LEU A 20 -2.51 3.18 12.87
N ILE A 21 -1.99 2.20 13.61
CA ILE A 21 -0.69 1.58 13.28
C ILE A 21 -0.76 0.87 11.93
N GLY A 22 -1.83 0.11 11.69
CA GLY A 22 -2.03 -0.59 10.42
C GLY A 22 -2.12 0.36 9.22
N GLU A 23 -2.82 1.49 9.38
CA GLU A 23 -2.88 2.55 8.36
C GLU A 23 -1.50 3.15 8.06
N LEU A 24 -0.73 3.49 9.10
CA LEU A 24 0.63 4.02 8.95
C LEU A 24 1.58 3.02 8.28
N VAL A 25 1.43 1.72 8.56
CA VAL A 25 2.20 0.66 7.91
C VAL A 25 1.80 0.55 6.43
N MET A 26 0.50 0.57 6.12
CA MET A 26 0.00 0.51 4.75
C MET A 26 0.50 1.68 3.90
N GLU A 27 0.47 2.90 4.43
CA GLU A 27 1.02 4.11 3.78
C GLU A 27 2.52 3.93 3.51
N ALA A 28 3.29 3.55 4.54
CA ALA A 28 4.73 3.42 4.41
C ALA A 28 5.17 2.30 3.46
N LEU A 29 4.44 1.18 3.40
CA LEU A 29 4.77 0.06 2.53
C LEU A 29 4.40 0.33 1.07
N ARG A 30 3.32 1.08 0.81
CA ARG A 30 2.84 1.37 -0.54
C ARG A 30 3.94 1.93 -1.45
N ASP A 31 4.74 2.85 -0.93
CA ASP A 31 5.81 3.51 -1.70
C ASP A 31 7.16 2.80 -1.56
N LEU A 32 7.37 2.06 -0.48
CA LEU A 32 8.66 1.46 -0.15
C LEU A 32 8.86 0.08 -0.80
N ASP A 33 7.83 -0.76 -0.76
CA ASP A 33 7.88 -2.15 -1.24
C ASP A 33 6.45 -2.63 -1.57
N PRO A 34 6.08 -2.63 -2.86
CA PRO A 34 4.77 -3.10 -3.31
C PRO A 34 4.45 -4.55 -2.90
N VAL A 35 5.46 -5.44 -2.87
CA VAL A 35 5.26 -6.85 -2.49
C VAL A 35 4.98 -6.97 -0.99
N ALA A 36 5.69 -6.21 -0.16
CA ALA A 36 5.42 -6.15 1.27
C ALA A 36 4.06 -5.50 1.57
N TYR A 37 3.69 -4.45 0.84
CA TYR A 37 2.37 -3.82 0.93
C TYR A 37 1.26 -4.84 0.72
N VAL A 38 1.30 -5.61 -0.39
CA VAL A 38 0.19 -6.52 -0.70
C VAL A 38 0.10 -7.67 0.31
N ARG A 39 1.24 -8.19 0.78
CA ARG A 39 1.27 -9.22 1.83
C ARG A 39 0.65 -8.72 3.13
N PHE A 40 0.96 -7.48 3.52
CA PHE A 40 0.39 -6.87 4.71
C PHE A 40 -1.11 -6.59 4.53
N ALA A 41 -1.49 -6.06 3.37
CA ALA A 41 -2.87 -5.75 3.03
C ALA A 41 -3.77 -6.99 3.10
N SER A 42 -3.30 -8.16 2.66
CA SER A 42 -4.07 -9.41 2.71
C SER A 42 -4.55 -9.77 4.12
N VAL A 43 -3.67 -9.60 5.11
CA VAL A 43 -4.02 -9.88 6.51
C VAL A 43 -4.80 -8.71 7.11
N TYR A 44 -4.35 -7.48 6.87
CA TYR A 44 -4.93 -6.28 7.49
C TYR A 44 -6.37 -6.01 7.04
N ARG A 45 -6.66 -6.18 5.74
CA ARG A 45 -7.99 -5.98 5.17
C ARG A 45 -8.86 -7.23 5.21
N ARG A 46 -8.30 -8.39 5.56
CA ARG A 46 -8.97 -9.70 5.55
C ARG A 46 -9.71 -9.93 4.23
N PHE A 47 -8.96 -9.99 3.13
CA PHE A 47 -9.57 -10.36 1.85
C PHE A 47 -10.19 -11.75 1.99
N GLU A 48 -11.47 -11.87 1.65
CA GLU A 48 -12.25 -13.09 1.85
C GLU A 48 -11.97 -14.14 0.76
N ASP A 49 -11.54 -13.68 -0.43
CA ASP A 49 -11.26 -14.53 -1.59
C ASP A 49 -10.08 -14.02 -2.45
N VAL A 50 -9.68 -14.85 -3.41
CA VAL A 50 -8.59 -14.59 -4.36
C VAL A 50 -8.95 -13.46 -5.35
N ASP A 51 -10.23 -13.25 -5.62
CA ASP A 51 -10.70 -12.22 -6.55
C ASP A 51 -10.47 -10.82 -5.96
N ALA A 52 -10.82 -10.62 -4.68
CA ALA A 52 -10.55 -9.39 -3.94
C ALA A 52 -9.06 -9.06 -3.88
N PHE A 53 -8.21 -10.08 -3.72
CA PHE A 53 -6.76 -9.92 -3.77
C PHE A 53 -6.26 -9.53 -5.18
N SER A 54 -6.79 -10.19 -6.21
CA SER A 54 -6.43 -9.93 -7.61
C SER A 54 -6.81 -8.51 -8.06
N VAL A 55 -7.96 -8.01 -7.61
CA VAL A 55 -8.40 -6.62 -7.85
C VAL A 55 -7.43 -5.62 -7.22
N GLU A 56 -6.95 -5.86 -6.00
CA GLU A 56 -5.97 -4.97 -5.36
C GLU A 56 -4.64 -4.97 -6.12
N ILE A 57 -4.15 -6.13 -6.56
CA ILE A 57 -2.93 -6.23 -7.39
C ILE A 57 -3.09 -5.46 -8.71
N ALA A 58 -4.24 -5.58 -9.38
CA ALA A 58 -4.50 -4.88 -10.64
C ALA A 58 -4.44 -3.36 -10.45
N ARG A 59 -5.08 -2.82 -9.39
CA ARG A 59 -5.03 -1.40 -9.04
C ARG A 59 -3.63 -0.90 -8.76
N MET A 60 -2.79 -1.73 -8.13
CA MET A 60 -1.39 -1.37 -7.88
C MET A 60 -0.58 -1.26 -9.17
N LYS A 61 -0.79 -2.18 -10.12
CA LYS A 61 -0.14 -2.13 -11.44
C LYS A 61 -0.50 -0.89 -12.23
N GLU A 62 -1.76 -0.45 -12.15
CA GLU A 62 -2.22 0.79 -12.79
C GLU A 62 -1.57 2.03 -12.13
N ALA A 63 -1.42 2.03 -10.81
CA ALA A 63 -0.78 3.12 -10.07
C ALA A 63 0.74 3.20 -10.28
N GLU A 64 1.40 2.09 -10.62
CA GLU A 64 2.83 2.03 -10.95
C GLU A 64 3.17 2.59 -12.33
N VAL A 65 2.18 2.89 -13.17
CA VAL A 65 2.39 3.47 -14.51
C VAL A 65 2.00 4.96 -14.52
N PRO A 66 2.87 5.88 -14.07
CA PRO A 66 2.74 7.27 -14.44
C PRO A 66 3.37 7.47 -15.84
N GLY A 67 2.55 7.56 -16.89
CA GLY A 67 2.99 8.08 -18.18
C GLY A 67 3.10 7.11 -19.37
N GLY A 68 2.26 6.08 -19.45
CA GLY A 68 2.00 5.38 -20.72
C GLY A 68 1.03 6.18 -21.58
N GLY A 69 1.38 7.42 -21.93
CA GLY A 69 0.64 8.16 -22.94
C GLY A 69 0.70 7.40 -24.26
N ASP A 70 -0.44 7.32 -24.93
CA ASP A 70 -0.59 6.76 -26.26
C ASP A 70 0.62 7.14 -27.15
N ASP A 71 1.42 6.16 -27.56
CA ASP A 71 2.36 6.32 -28.66
C ASP A 71 1.67 5.78 -29.93
N PRO A 72 1.01 6.64 -30.72
CA PRO A 72 0.37 6.24 -31.96
C PRO A 72 1.38 5.91 -33.07
N ASN A 73 2.70 6.00 -32.84
CA ASN A 73 3.71 5.89 -33.89
C ASN A 73 4.76 4.79 -33.62
N ARG A 74 4.31 3.57 -33.31
CA ARG A 74 5.14 2.37 -33.44
C ARG A 74 4.97 1.77 -34.85
N GLY A 75 5.42 2.52 -35.85
CA GLY A 75 5.65 2.04 -37.20
C GLY A 75 7.14 2.15 -37.54
N ASP A 76 7.79 1.00 -37.68
CA ASP A 76 8.85 0.73 -38.67
C ASP A 76 8.51 -0.65 -39.28
#